data_AF-X1RDN4-F1
#
_entry.id   AF-X1RDN4-F1
#
_cell.length_a   1.000
_cell.length_b   1.000
_cell.length_c   1.000
_cell.angle_alpha   90.00
_cell.angle_beta   90.00
_cell.angle_gamma   90.00
#
_symmetry.space_group_name_H-M   'P 1'
#
loop_
_entity.id
_entity.type
_entity.pdbx_description
1 polymer ?
#
loop_
_entity_poly.entity_id
_entity_poly.type
_entity_poly.pdbx_seq_one_letter_code
_entity_poly.pdbx_strand_id
1 'polypeptide(L)'
;INGKLVYHKDKDLPVTVLANNTYEESIDYTKKFIEFGGNDTIPKTMKSLDRFALAASMVKKFDEKKSENIINYSFDILKTVSQGEATHWSIVYDIANMKIHYKTYGNRETRVISLEDFNFSCELPVLITDIENNIDSIEKDFIDYSTELNKELIENTFSHVEFLKNIPPEVRDGIARYPESLICNE
;
A
#
# COMPACT_ATOMS: atom_id res chain seq x y z
N ILE A 1 -8.85 10.51 -16.97
CA ILE A 1 -8.70 11.96 -17.30
C ILE A 1 -9.95 12.44 -18.01
N ASN A 2 -10.62 13.49 -17.51
CA ASN A 2 -11.88 14.01 -18.07
C ASN A 2 -12.96 12.92 -18.32
N GLY A 3 -13.17 12.05 -17.31
CA GLY A 3 -14.13 10.95 -17.40
C GLY A 3 -13.73 9.76 -18.28
N LYS A 4 -12.51 9.76 -18.86
CA LYS A 4 -12.02 8.67 -19.71
C LYS A 4 -10.89 7.88 -19.05
N LEU A 5 -10.87 6.57 -19.29
CA LEU A 5 -9.75 5.70 -18.94
C LEU A 5 -8.51 6.08 -19.76
N VAL A 6 -7.37 6.19 -19.08
CA VAL A 6 -6.04 6.38 -19.69
C VAL A 6 -5.13 5.37 -19.00
N TYR A 7 -4.37 4.61 -19.78
CA TYR A 7 -3.44 3.60 -19.29
C TYR A 7 -2.10 3.70 -20.03
N HIS A 8 -1.03 3.25 -19.38
CA HIS A 8 0.34 3.25 -19.89
C HIS A 8 0.93 1.85 -19.74
N LYS A 9 1.61 1.35 -20.79
CA LYS A 9 2.24 0.03 -20.79
C LYS A 9 3.44 0.02 -21.73
N ASP A 10 4.30 -0.99 -21.61
CA ASP A 10 5.44 -1.20 -22.49
C ASP A 10 6.29 0.08 -22.63
N LYS A 11 6.48 0.59 -23.85
CA LYS A 11 7.25 1.80 -24.13
C LYS A 11 6.62 3.07 -23.56
N ASP A 12 5.31 3.07 -23.32
CA ASP A 12 4.58 4.19 -22.74
C ASP A 12 4.65 4.20 -21.20
N LEU A 13 5.31 3.20 -20.60
CA LEU A 13 5.62 3.09 -19.17
C LEU A 13 7.15 3.00 -18.95
N PRO A 14 7.94 4.03 -19.27
CA PRO A 14 9.40 3.99 -19.20
C PRO A 14 9.96 3.83 -17.78
N VAL A 15 9.16 4.14 -16.76
CA VAL A 15 9.49 3.92 -15.34
C VAL A 15 8.29 3.31 -14.63
N THR A 16 8.51 2.19 -13.93
CA THR A 16 7.48 1.44 -13.19
C THR A 16 7.27 2.01 -11.78
N VAL A 17 6.89 3.30 -11.70
CA VAL A 17 6.58 4.02 -10.46
C VAL A 17 5.28 4.79 -10.66
N LEU A 18 4.50 4.95 -9.59
CA LEU A 18 3.27 5.75 -9.57
C LEU A 18 3.23 6.63 -8.31
N ALA A 19 2.56 7.78 -8.41
CA ALA A 19 2.27 8.69 -7.31
C ALA A 19 0.86 9.29 -7.52
N ASN A 20 0.56 10.46 -6.92
CA ASN A 20 -0.78 11.04 -6.93
C ASN A 20 -1.06 11.96 -8.13
N ASN A 21 -0.07 12.25 -8.96
CA ASN A 21 -0.23 13.00 -10.21
C ASN A 21 -0.49 12.05 -11.39
N THR A 22 -0.90 12.60 -12.54
CA THR A 22 -0.99 11.78 -13.76
C THR A 22 0.39 11.23 -14.14
N TYR A 23 0.42 10.06 -14.78
CA TYR A 23 1.68 9.43 -15.15
C TYR A 23 2.48 10.30 -16.15
N GLU A 24 1.81 10.87 -17.14
CA GLU A 24 2.40 11.78 -18.13
C GLU A 24 3.06 12.99 -17.46
N GLU A 25 2.34 13.70 -16.57
CA GLU A 25 2.88 14.83 -15.81
C GLU A 25 4.09 14.42 -14.97
N SER A 26 4.04 13.23 -14.37
CA SER A 26 5.11 12.70 -13.53
C SER A 26 6.37 12.40 -14.34
N ILE A 27 6.24 11.78 -15.52
CA ILE A 27 7.36 11.52 -16.44
C ILE A 27 7.94 12.83 -16.96
N ASP A 28 7.11 13.79 -17.37
CA ASP A 28 7.57 15.11 -17.81
C ASP A 28 8.33 15.85 -16.72
N TYR A 29 7.88 15.72 -15.47
CA TYR A 29 8.57 16.29 -14.31
C TYR A 29 9.99 15.72 -14.16
N THR A 30 10.18 14.42 -14.37
CA THR A 30 11.51 13.80 -14.20
C THR A 30 12.57 14.30 -15.17
N LYS A 31 12.19 14.76 -16.37
CA LYS A 31 13.12 15.23 -17.43
C LYS A 31 14.03 16.39 -16.98
N LYS A 32 13.66 17.08 -15.90
CA LYS A 32 14.45 18.18 -15.32
C LYS A 32 15.69 17.70 -14.56
N PHE A 33 15.68 16.45 -14.08
CA PHE A 33 16.68 15.98 -13.12
C PHE A 33 17.82 15.21 -13.77
N ILE A 34 19.00 15.30 -13.16
CA ILE A 34 20.26 14.69 -13.63
C ILE A 34 20.09 13.19 -13.93
N GLU A 35 19.37 12.45 -13.08
CA GLU A 35 19.15 11.01 -13.29
C GLU A 35 18.37 10.67 -14.56
N PHE A 36 17.72 11.65 -15.17
CA PHE A 36 16.91 11.50 -16.38
C PHE A 36 17.42 12.39 -17.53
N GLY A 37 18.65 12.90 -17.43
CA GLY A 37 19.30 13.71 -18.47
C GLY A 37 19.05 15.21 -18.40
N GLY A 38 18.45 15.70 -17.31
CA GLY A 38 18.35 17.12 -17.01
C GLY A 38 19.55 17.65 -16.22
N ASN A 39 19.38 18.81 -15.60
CA ASN A 39 20.46 19.53 -14.89
C ASN A 39 20.17 19.76 -13.40
N ASP A 40 18.93 19.53 -12.95
CA ASP A 40 18.51 19.82 -11.58
C ASP A 40 18.72 18.61 -10.67
N THR A 41 18.85 18.88 -9.37
CA THR A 41 18.79 17.83 -8.34
C THR A 41 17.34 17.58 -7.94
N ILE A 42 16.99 16.33 -7.65
CA ILE A 42 15.62 15.97 -7.23
C ILE A 42 15.36 16.55 -5.83
N PRO A 43 14.34 17.39 -5.63
CA PRO A 43 13.99 17.90 -4.31
C PRO A 43 13.52 16.77 -3.38
N LYS A 44 13.92 16.84 -2.11
CA LYS A 44 13.46 15.91 -1.07
C LYS A 44 12.30 16.51 -0.30
N THR A 45 11.11 16.51 -0.89
CA THR A 45 9.90 17.06 -0.27
C THR A 45 8.74 16.07 -0.28
N MET A 46 7.67 16.41 0.46
CA MET A 46 6.41 15.66 0.50
C MET A 46 5.50 15.93 -0.70
N LYS A 47 5.96 16.57 -1.79
CA LYS A 47 5.15 16.76 -2.99
C LYS A 47 5.09 15.47 -3.80
N SER A 48 3.93 15.18 -4.38
CA SER A 48 3.69 13.96 -5.16
C SER A 48 4.69 13.77 -6.31
N LEU A 49 4.96 14.83 -7.08
CA LEU A 49 5.94 14.80 -8.18
C LEU A 49 7.39 14.58 -7.69
N ASP A 50 7.77 15.14 -6.54
CA ASP A 50 9.10 14.94 -5.94
C ASP A 50 9.27 13.48 -5.47
N ARG A 51 8.26 12.93 -4.80
CA ARG A 51 8.24 11.52 -4.40
C ARG A 51 8.36 10.59 -5.60
N PHE A 52 7.61 10.88 -6.68
CA PHE A 52 7.71 10.11 -7.92
C PHE A 52 9.14 10.13 -8.46
N ALA A 53 9.75 11.31 -8.61
CA ALA A 53 11.10 11.44 -9.14
C ALA A 53 12.15 10.73 -8.28
N LEU A 54 12.03 10.81 -6.95
CA LEU A 54 12.91 10.10 -6.02
C LEU A 54 12.79 8.57 -6.15
N ALA A 55 11.57 8.04 -6.09
CA ALA A 55 11.34 6.60 -6.25
C ALA A 55 11.79 6.11 -7.64
N ALA A 56 11.49 6.86 -8.70
CA ALA A 56 11.92 6.59 -10.06
C ALA A 56 13.46 6.53 -10.19
N SER A 57 14.15 7.49 -9.56
CA SER A 57 15.62 7.54 -9.51
C SER A 57 16.20 6.32 -8.81
N MET A 58 15.60 5.89 -7.69
CA MET A 58 16.03 4.69 -6.96
C MET A 58 15.78 3.43 -7.79
N VAL A 59 14.57 3.23 -8.32
CA VAL A 59 14.25 2.08 -9.19
C VAL A 59 15.22 1.99 -10.38
N LYS A 60 15.54 3.12 -11.02
CA LYS A 60 16.51 3.15 -12.14
C LYS A 60 17.95 2.82 -11.72
N LYS A 61 18.34 3.16 -10.49
CA LYS A 61 19.67 2.89 -9.93
C LYS A 61 19.80 1.49 -9.32
N PHE A 62 18.70 0.75 -9.20
CA PHE A 62 18.73 -0.59 -8.63
C PHE A 62 19.70 -1.48 -9.40
N ASP A 63 20.58 -2.14 -8.67
CA ASP A 63 21.60 -3.04 -9.18
C ASP A 63 21.57 -4.30 -8.33
N GLU A 64 20.96 -5.35 -8.86
CA GLU A 64 20.74 -6.63 -8.16
C GLU A 64 22.04 -7.20 -7.59
N LYS A 65 23.19 -6.99 -8.26
CA LYS A 65 24.48 -7.50 -7.80
C LYS A 65 25.03 -6.76 -6.57
N LYS A 66 24.52 -5.57 -6.29
CA LYS A 66 24.94 -4.70 -5.17
C LYS A 66 23.91 -4.64 -4.05
N SER A 67 22.69 -5.06 -4.30
CA SER A 67 21.62 -5.05 -3.31
C SER A 67 21.59 -6.38 -2.56
N GLU A 68 21.95 -6.36 -1.28
CA GLU A 68 21.97 -7.57 -0.45
C GLU A 68 20.56 -8.20 -0.29
N ASN A 69 19.49 -7.39 -0.36
CA ASN A 69 18.13 -7.86 -0.21
C ASN A 69 17.11 -6.91 -0.89
N ILE A 70 16.35 -7.42 -1.87
CA ILE A 70 15.35 -6.65 -2.63
C ILE A 70 14.19 -6.13 -1.77
N ILE A 71 13.78 -6.87 -0.73
CA ILE A 71 12.72 -6.46 0.20
C ILE A 71 13.18 -5.26 1.02
N ASN A 72 14.40 -5.30 1.54
CA ASN A 72 14.98 -4.16 2.25
C ASN A 72 15.12 -2.94 1.34
N TYR A 73 15.61 -3.13 0.11
CA TYR A 73 15.71 -2.03 -0.87
C TYR A 73 14.34 -1.42 -1.20
N SER A 74 13.31 -2.25 -1.32
CA SER A 74 11.93 -1.80 -1.54
C SER A 74 11.43 -0.96 -0.36
N PHE A 75 11.68 -1.39 0.88
CA PHE A 75 11.38 -0.56 2.05
C PHE A 75 12.20 0.73 2.13
N ASP A 76 13.44 0.74 1.66
CA ASP A 76 14.25 1.96 1.60
C ASP A 76 13.68 2.98 0.61
N ILE A 77 13.16 2.52 -0.54
CA ILE A 77 12.40 3.37 -1.47
C ILE A 77 11.18 3.95 -0.74
N LEU A 78 10.34 3.10 -0.16
CA LEU A 78 9.12 3.52 0.53
C LEU A 78 9.39 4.49 1.69
N LYS A 79 10.46 4.25 2.45
CA LYS A 79 10.92 5.15 3.52
C LYS A 79 11.37 6.49 2.97
N THR A 80 12.12 6.50 1.86
CA THR A 80 12.60 7.73 1.21
C THR A 80 11.47 8.63 0.75
N VAL A 81 10.36 8.03 0.28
CA VAL A 81 9.19 8.77 -0.17
C VAL A 81 8.07 8.86 0.87
N SER A 82 8.31 8.43 2.11
CA SER A 82 7.31 8.49 3.17
C SER A 82 6.96 9.94 3.54
N GLN A 83 5.71 10.15 3.96
CA GLN A 83 5.18 11.46 4.36
C GLN A 83 5.24 11.68 5.87
N GLY A 84 6.31 11.21 6.51
CA GLY A 84 6.46 11.29 7.97
C GLY A 84 5.33 10.56 8.68
N GLU A 85 4.65 11.24 9.61
CA GLU A 85 3.53 10.70 10.38
C GLU A 85 2.27 10.42 9.54
N ALA A 86 2.17 11.01 8.34
CA ALA A 86 1.05 10.76 7.42
C ALA A 86 1.18 9.43 6.66
N THR A 87 2.34 8.77 6.69
CA THR A 87 2.49 7.40 6.15
C THR A 87 2.24 6.40 7.28
N HIS A 88 1.01 5.86 7.31
CA HIS A 88 0.58 4.92 8.34
C HIS A 88 1.07 3.49 8.13
N TRP A 89 1.36 3.08 6.89
CA TRP A 89 1.90 1.76 6.58
C TRP A 89 2.75 1.78 5.32
N SER A 90 3.59 0.76 5.18
CA SER A 90 4.41 0.47 3.99
C SER A 90 4.34 -1.02 3.73
N ILE A 91 4.05 -1.41 2.50
CA ILE A 91 3.80 -2.81 2.12
C ILE A 91 4.65 -3.13 0.88
N VAL A 92 5.32 -4.27 0.91
CA VAL A 92 6.10 -4.84 -0.19
C VAL A 92 5.52 -6.22 -0.50
N TYR A 93 5.00 -6.38 -1.71
CA TYR A 93 4.51 -7.66 -2.20
C TYR A 93 5.63 -8.42 -2.90
N ASP A 94 6.07 -9.52 -2.31
CA ASP A 94 6.97 -10.48 -2.93
C ASP A 94 6.13 -11.49 -3.72
N ILE A 95 5.85 -11.13 -4.98
CA ILE A 95 4.99 -11.92 -5.86
C ILE A 95 5.60 -13.30 -6.16
N ALA A 96 6.93 -13.39 -6.27
CA ALA A 96 7.60 -14.64 -6.63
C ALA A 96 7.48 -15.70 -5.53
N ASN A 97 7.48 -15.26 -4.27
CA ASN A 97 7.35 -16.14 -3.10
C ASN A 97 5.97 -16.05 -2.44
N MET A 98 5.00 -15.38 -3.07
CA MET A 98 3.63 -15.21 -2.57
C MET A 98 3.58 -14.68 -1.12
N LYS A 99 4.42 -13.70 -0.80
CA LYS A 99 4.54 -13.10 0.54
C LYS A 99 4.21 -11.63 0.55
N ILE A 100 3.60 -11.18 1.64
CA ILE A 100 3.31 -9.77 1.92
C ILE A 100 4.18 -9.35 3.10
N HIS A 101 5.13 -8.46 2.85
CA HIS A 101 5.94 -7.83 3.89
C HIS A 101 5.35 -6.47 4.21
N TYR A 102 5.16 -6.14 5.48
CA TYR A 102 4.61 -4.84 5.84
C TYR A 102 5.17 -4.28 7.15
N LYS A 103 5.03 -2.97 7.28
CA LYS A 103 5.35 -2.17 8.47
C LYS A 103 4.24 -1.16 8.67
N THR A 104 3.94 -0.83 9.91
CA THR A 104 3.00 0.23 10.26
C THR A 104 3.74 1.37 10.95
N TYR A 105 3.04 2.49 11.15
CA TYR A 105 3.55 3.60 11.93
C TYR A 105 3.78 3.20 13.39
N GLY A 106 2.82 2.47 13.97
CA GLY A 106 2.83 1.99 15.37
C GLY A 106 3.80 0.84 15.63
N ASN A 107 3.94 -0.08 14.67
CA ASN A 107 4.84 -1.22 14.77
C ASN A 107 5.81 -1.29 13.57
N ARG A 108 7.08 -0.94 13.83
CA ARG A 108 8.15 -0.80 12.82
C ARG A 108 8.87 -2.10 12.47
N GLU A 109 8.58 -3.20 13.17
CA GLU A 109 9.11 -4.52 12.81
C GLU A 109 8.55 -4.96 11.45
N THR A 110 9.36 -5.66 10.65
CA THR A 110 8.86 -6.22 9.39
C THR A 110 8.04 -7.47 9.70
N ARG A 111 6.74 -7.41 9.47
CA ARG A 111 5.84 -8.57 9.56
C ARG A 111 5.65 -9.18 8.18
N VAL A 112 5.43 -10.49 8.14
CA VAL A 112 5.34 -11.26 6.90
C VAL A 112 4.12 -12.15 6.94
N ILE A 113 3.31 -12.08 5.89
CA ILE A 113 2.18 -12.99 5.66
C ILE A 113 2.54 -13.83 4.44
N SER A 114 2.55 -15.16 4.58
CA SER A 114 2.70 -16.08 3.46
C SER A 114 1.31 -16.49 2.98
N LEU A 115 1.01 -16.28 1.69
CA LEU A 115 -0.29 -16.70 1.14
C LEU A 115 -0.41 -18.23 1.08
N GLU A 116 0.71 -18.96 1.10
CA GLU A 116 0.72 -20.43 1.15
C GLU A 116 0.18 -20.99 2.48
N ASP A 117 0.13 -20.18 3.54
CA ASP A 117 -0.38 -20.58 4.85
C ASP A 117 -1.92 -20.51 4.92
N PHE A 118 -2.57 -19.99 3.88
CA PHE A 118 -4.03 -19.83 3.81
C PHE A 118 -4.66 -20.88 2.91
N ASN A 119 -5.86 -21.32 3.30
CA ASN A 119 -6.76 -22.03 2.40
C ASN A 119 -7.84 -21.05 1.91
N PHE A 120 -7.89 -20.85 0.59
CA PHE A 120 -8.79 -19.90 -0.08
C PHE A 120 -10.10 -20.53 -0.58
N SER A 121 -10.46 -21.72 -0.11
CA SER A 121 -11.79 -22.30 -0.40
C SER A 121 -12.90 -21.39 0.11
N CYS A 122 -13.97 -21.26 -0.68
CA CYS A 122 -15.18 -20.52 -0.28
C CYS A 122 -15.95 -21.18 0.88
N GLU A 123 -15.59 -22.41 1.27
CA GLU A 123 -16.19 -23.12 2.41
C GLU A 123 -15.64 -22.68 3.77
N LEU A 124 -14.50 -21.96 3.77
CA LEU A 124 -13.84 -21.52 4.99
C LEU A 124 -14.25 -20.11 5.42
N PRO A 125 -14.22 -19.80 6.72
CA PRO A 125 -14.48 -18.46 7.20
C PRO A 125 -13.45 -17.46 6.67
N VAL A 126 -13.89 -16.23 6.45
CA VAL A 126 -12.98 -15.11 6.20
C VAL A 126 -12.20 -14.84 7.47
N LEU A 127 -10.89 -14.64 7.34
CA LEU A 127 -10.00 -14.37 8.46
C LEU A 127 -9.64 -12.88 8.53
N ILE A 128 -9.54 -12.34 9.74
CA ILE A 128 -9.06 -10.99 10.02
C ILE A 128 -8.00 -10.98 11.13
N THR A 129 -7.20 -9.93 11.16
CA THR A 129 -6.23 -9.66 12.23
C THR A 129 -6.06 -8.13 12.40
N ASP A 130 -5.56 -7.70 13.56
CA ASP A 130 -5.12 -6.32 13.75
C ASP A 130 -3.76 -6.13 13.08
N ILE A 131 -3.64 -5.14 12.20
CA ILE A 131 -2.42 -4.84 11.45
C ILE A 131 -1.23 -4.43 12.35
N GLU A 132 -1.48 -4.00 13.59
CA GLU A 132 -0.44 -3.65 14.55
C GLU A 132 0.12 -4.87 15.30
N ASN A 133 -0.60 -5.99 15.34
CA ASN A 133 -0.14 -7.22 15.99
C ASN A 133 1.07 -7.82 15.26
N ASN A 134 1.95 -8.48 16.03
CA ASN A 134 2.93 -9.39 15.45
C ASN A 134 2.22 -10.63 14.91
N ILE A 135 2.78 -11.22 13.86
CA ILE A 135 2.24 -12.44 13.23
C ILE A 135 3.31 -13.52 13.36
N ASP A 136 3.02 -14.51 14.20
CA ASP A 136 3.79 -15.74 14.37
C ASP A 136 3.20 -16.87 13.53
N SER A 137 1.87 -17.07 13.57
CA SER A 137 1.17 -18.05 12.74
C SER A 137 -0.30 -17.70 12.51
N ILE A 138 -0.87 -18.20 11.41
CA ILE A 138 -2.26 -17.91 11.03
C ILE A 138 -3.24 -18.38 12.12
N GLU A 139 -3.04 -19.56 12.68
CA GLU A 139 -3.95 -20.17 13.66
C GLU A 139 -4.00 -19.44 15.01
N LYS A 140 -2.98 -18.62 15.30
CA LYS A 140 -2.88 -17.87 16.55
C LYS A 140 -3.33 -16.43 16.40
N ASP A 141 -2.94 -15.81 15.29
CA ASP A 141 -2.99 -14.35 15.16
C ASP A 141 -4.13 -13.88 14.25
N PHE A 142 -4.79 -14.80 13.56
CA PHE A 142 -6.01 -14.53 12.80
C PHE A 142 -7.23 -15.14 13.47
N ILE A 143 -8.34 -14.44 13.35
CA ILE A 143 -9.64 -14.85 13.87
C ILE A 143 -10.70 -14.80 12.78
N ASP A 144 -11.78 -15.54 12.98
CA ASP A 144 -12.93 -15.50 12.08
C ASP A 144 -13.55 -14.11 12.07
N TYR A 145 -13.79 -13.60 10.87
CA TYR A 145 -14.51 -12.36 10.63
C TYR A 145 -15.94 -12.45 11.17
N SER A 146 -16.42 -11.34 11.73
CA SER A 146 -17.85 -11.10 11.92
C SER A 146 -18.20 -9.65 11.58
N THR A 147 -19.46 -9.43 11.16
CA THR A 147 -19.99 -8.08 10.98
C THR A 147 -19.85 -7.25 12.26
N GLU A 148 -20.01 -7.87 13.44
CA GLU A 148 -19.88 -7.21 14.73
C GLU A 148 -18.47 -6.66 14.97
N LEU A 149 -17.43 -7.46 14.69
CA LEU A 149 -16.03 -7.03 14.82
C LEU A 149 -15.72 -5.87 13.86
N ASN A 150 -16.21 -5.93 12.63
CA ASN A 150 -16.04 -4.85 11.67
C ASN A 150 -16.78 -3.58 12.10
N LYS A 151 -18.00 -3.72 12.63
CA LYS A 151 -18.80 -2.61 13.14
C LYS A 151 -18.11 -1.93 14.32
N GLU A 152 -17.52 -2.68 15.24
CA GLU A 152 -16.74 -2.12 16.34
C GLU A 152 -15.57 -1.27 15.83
N LEU A 153 -14.80 -1.78 14.86
CA LEU A 153 -13.71 -1.04 14.25
C LEU A 153 -14.18 0.22 13.51
N ILE A 154 -15.28 0.12 12.75
CA ILE A 154 -15.91 1.26 12.05
C ILE A 154 -16.33 2.33 13.05
N GLU A 155 -17.06 1.97 14.11
CA GLU A 155 -17.53 2.93 15.11
C GLU A 155 -16.39 3.57 15.88
N ASN A 156 -15.38 2.78 16.27
CA ASN A 156 -14.18 3.30 16.90
C ASN A 156 -13.47 4.31 15.97
N THR A 157 -13.26 3.96 14.71
CA THR A 157 -12.57 4.85 13.75
C THR A 157 -13.38 6.12 13.48
N PHE A 158 -14.67 5.99 13.19
CA PHE A 158 -15.51 7.11 12.78
C PHE A 158 -15.77 8.08 13.93
N SER A 159 -15.82 7.60 15.18
CA SER A 159 -15.98 8.47 16.35
C SER A 159 -14.73 9.29 16.68
N HIS A 160 -13.54 8.83 16.30
CA HIS A 160 -12.27 9.49 16.62
C HIS A 160 -11.66 10.30 15.45
N VAL A 161 -12.22 10.23 14.25
CA VAL A 161 -11.75 10.97 13.07
C VAL A 161 -12.69 12.13 12.76
N GLU A 162 -12.18 13.36 12.84
CA GLU A 162 -12.98 14.60 12.79
C GLU A 162 -13.88 14.71 11.56
N PHE A 163 -13.40 14.31 10.38
CA PHE A 163 -14.18 14.38 9.14
C PHE A 163 -15.14 13.20 8.95
N LEU A 164 -15.04 12.14 9.78
CA LEU A 164 -15.92 10.97 9.73
C LEU A 164 -17.00 10.99 10.82
N LYS A 165 -16.80 11.72 11.93
CA LYS A 165 -17.70 11.69 13.10
C LYS A 165 -19.14 12.10 12.83
N ASN A 166 -19.39 12.85 11.76
CA ASN A 166 -20.73 13.30 11.37
C ASN A 166 -21.42 12.39 10.33
N ILE A 167 -20.77 11.30 9.89
CA ILE A 167 -21.41 10.29 9.04
C ILE A 167 -22.56 9.64 9.84
N PRO A 168 -23.79 9.60 9.30
CA PRO A 168 -24.95 9.02 9.99
C PRO A 168 -24.74 7.54 10.38
N PRO A 169 -25.27 7.08 11.52
CA PRO A 169 -25.15 5.68 11.95
C PRO A 169 -25.62 4.67 10.90
N GLU A 170 -26.68 4.97 10.15
CA GLU A 170 -27.22 4.09 9.12
C GLU A 170 -26.22 3.87 7.96
N VAL A 171 -25.43 4.89 7.65
CA VAL A 171 -24.36 4.82 6.65
C VAL A 171 -23.20 3.98 7.18
N ARG A 172 -22.82 4.16 8.46
CA ARG A 172 -21.78 3.35 9.12
C ARG A 172 -22.17 1.88 9.16
N ASP A 173 -23.41 1.59 9.53
CA ASP A 173 -23.98 0.25 9.52
C ASP A 173 -24.01 -0.37 8.13
N GLY A 174 -24.21 0.45 7.09
CA GLY A 174 -24.10 0.02 5.70
C GLY A 174 -22.66 -0.36 5.31
N ILE A 175 -21.68 0.45 5.71
CA ILE A 175 -20.26 0.19 5.45
C ILE A 175 -19.79 -1.05 6.22
N ALA A 176 -20.18 -1.18 7.50
CA ALA A 176 -19.82 -2.32 8.34
C ALA A 176 -20.33 -3.66 7.77
N ARG A 177 -21.51 -3.65 7.14
CA ARG A 177 -22.14 -4.82 6.49
C ARG A 177 -21.73 -5.02 5.03
N TYR A 178 -20.94 -4.13 4.44
CA TYR A 178 -20.54 -4.27 3.03
C TYR A 178 -19.88 -5.62 2.71
N PRO A 179 -19.01 -6.20 3.57
CA PRO A 179 -18.42 -7.52 3.28
C PRO A 179 -19.46 -8.64 3.08
N GLU A 180 -20.62 -8.56 3.74
CA GLU A 180 -21.72 -9.53 3.58
C GLU A 180 -22.34 -9.54 2.17
N SER A 181 -22.06 -8.50 1.37
CA SER A 181 -22.50 -8.43 -0.03
C SER A 181 -21.54 -9.14 -1.00
N LEU A 182 -20.37 -9.55 -0.53
CA LEU A 182 -19.33 -10.19 -1.34
C LEU A 182 -19.54 -11.71 -1.33
N ILE A 183 -19.96 -12.27 -2.47
CA ILE A 183 -20.21 -13.69 -2.61
C ILE A 183 -18.95 -14.38 -3.13
N CYS A 184 -18.46 -15.40 -2.41
CA CYS A 184 -17.45 -16.33 -2.89
C CYS A 184 -18.16 -17.50 -3.58
N ASN A 185 -17.82 -17.75 -4.84
CA ASN A 185 -18.28 -18.91 -5.59
C ASN A 185 -17.06 -19.72 -6.03
N GLU A 186 -17.16 -21.04 -5.98
CA GLU A 186 -16.16 -21.96 -6.56
C GLU A 186 -16.20 -22.01 -8.09
#